data_AF-A0A839NDZ2-F1
#
_entry.id   AF-A0A839NDZ2-F1
#
_cell.length_a   1.000
_cell.length_b   1.000
_cell.length_c   1.000
_cell.angle_alpha   90.00
_cell.angle_beta   90.00
_cell.angle_gamma   90.00
#
_symmetry.space_group_name_H-M   'P 1'
#
loop_
_entity.id
_entity.type
_entity.pdbx_description
1 polymer ?
#
loop_
_entity_poly.entity_id
_entity_poly.type
_entity_poly.pdbx_seq_one_letter_code
_entity_poly.pdbx_strand_id
1 'polypeptide(L)'
;MENYFNIVHFVLYRMIYKLHLVTERFNPINLIHKLPFQKRRYQELGIDIYDQINRIWGDKQSGLSIQAAGGFLCGVLGLFFFSLLMLFRVQVSIFVMFGPVIASITACYLLVFRGNKYLAHFAKLEKCTKNDRRKYNCLTVGSIFLVFIFFYACLVI
;
A
#
# COMPACT_ATOMS: atom_id res chain seq x y z
N MET A 1 16.47 -4.77 -8.13
CA MET A 1 15.46 -3.77 -7.72
C MET A 1 14.05 -4.35 -7.68
N GLU A 2 13.60 -5.07 -8.72
CA GLU A 2 12.27 -5.72 -8.76
C GLU A 2 11.92 -6.50 -7.48
N ASN A 3 12.76 -7.44 -7.05
CA ASN A 3 12.53 -8.21 -5.81
C ASN A 3 12.33 -7.33 -4.57
N TYR A 4 13.06 -6.22 -4.45
CA TYR A 4 12.99 -5.32 -3.30
C TYR A 4 11.63 -4.59 -3.27
N PHE A 5 11.21 -4.03 -4.40
CA PHE A 5 9.92 -3.34 -4.50
C PHE A 5 8.74 -4.29 -4.22
N ASN A 6 8.83 -5.53 -4.69
CA ASN A 6 7.81 -6.55 -4.40
C ASN A 6 7.80 -6.95 -2.91
N ILE A 7 8.95 -7.00 -2.23
CA ILE A 7 9.02 -7.20 -0.78
C ILE A 7 8.33 -6.04 -0.05
N VAL A 8 8.66 -4.80 -0.40
CA VAL A 8 8.06 -3.60 0.20
C VAL A 8 6.54 -3.60 -0.01
N HIS A 9 6.09 -3.88 -1.24
CA HIS A 9 4.67 -3.96 -1.58
C HIS A 9 3.93 -5.05 -0.79
N PHE A 10 4.53 -6.23 -0.63
CA PHE A 10 3.99 -7.31 0.18
C PHE A 10 3.85 -6.94 1.66
N VAL A 11 4.89 -6.32 2.23
CA VAL A 11 4.86 -5.87 3.62
C VAL A 11 3.80 -4.80 3.82
N LEU A 12 3.68 -3.84 2.90
CA LEU A 12 2.63 -2.80 2.91
C LEU A 12 1.23 -3.40 2.82
N TYR A 13 0.99 -4.31 1.86
CA TYR A 13 -0.28 -5.03 1.73
C TYR A 13 -0.67 -5.68 3.05
N ARG A 14 0.27 -6.39 3.68
CA ARG A 14 -0.01 -7.09 4.92
C ARG A 14 -0.22 -6.16 6.11
N MET A 15 0.46 -5.01 6.16
CA MET A 15 0.23 -3.99 7.18
C MET A 15 -1.14 -3.35 7.01
N ILE A 16 -1.52 -2.98 5.78
CA ILE A 16 -2.83 -2.38 5.48
C ILE A 16 -3.96 -3.37 5.75
N TYR A 17 -3.82 -4.63 5.33
CA TYR A 17 -4.82 -5.65 5.61
C TYR A 17 -4.98 -5.91 7.11
N LYS A 18 -3.87 -5.96 7.87
CA LYS A 18 -3.94 -6.06 9.34
C LYS A 18 -4.57 -4.82 9.97
N LEU A 19 -4.24 -3.64 9.46
CA LEU A 19 -4.84 -2.39 9.93
C LEU A 19 -6.35 -2.44 9.69
N HIS A 20 -6.80 -2.89 8.53
CA HIS A 20 -8.21 -3.10 8.23
C HIS A 20 -8.90 -4.00 9.26
N LEU A 21 -8.35 -5.20 9.54
CA LEU A 21 -8.90 -6.12 10.54
C LEU A 21 -8.94 -5.51 11.96
N VAL A 22 -7.91 -4.74 12.33
CA VAL A 22 -7.89 -4.04 13.62
C VAL A 22 -8.93 -2.94 13.64
N THR A 23 -9.02 -2.12 12.59
CA THR A 23 -10.02 -1.07 12.49
C THR A 23 -11.42 -1.64 12.52
N GLU A 24 -11.71 -2.73 11.80
CA GLU A 24 -13.00 -3.43 11.83
C GLU A 24 -13.39 -3.82 13.26
N ARG A 25 -12.45 -4.34 14.05
CA ARG A 25 -12.69 -4.70 15.46
C ARG A 25 -13.08 -3.49 16.32
N PHE A 26 -12.57 -2.30 16.02
CA PHE A 26 -12.79 -1.08 16.81
C PHE A 26 -13.73 -0.07 16.13
N ASN A 27 -14.26 -0.36 14.93
CA ASN A 27 -14.90 0.66 14.10
C ASN A 27 -16.30 1.01 14.64
N PRO A 28 -16.58 2.27 15.01
CA PRO A 28 -17.95 2.71 15.33
C PRO A 28 -18.89 2.61 14.11
N ILE A 29 -18.38 2.56 12.89
CA ILE A 29 -19.17 2.35 11.66
C ILE A 29 -19.81 0.95 11.62
N ASN A 30 -19.33 -0.03 12.40
CA ASN A 30 -20.03 -1.31 12.56
C ASN A 30 -21.44 -1.16 13.14
N LEU A 31 -21.76 -0.04 13.80
CA LEU A 31 -23.14 0.25 14.18
C LEU A 31 -24.05 0.44 12.97
N ILE A 32 -23.54 0.97 11.86
CA ILE A 32 -24.33 1.20 10.64
C ILE A 32 -24.79 -0.14 10.06
N HIS A 33 -23.92 -1.15 10.05
CA HIS A 33 -24.26 -2.50 9.60
C HIS A 33 -25.15 -3.28 10.58
N LYS A 34 -25.24 -2.83 11.84
CA LYS A 34 -26.20 -3.35 12.83
C LYS A 34 -27.60 -2.74 12.70
N LEU A 35 -27.80 -1.72 11.87
CA LEU A 35 -29.13 -1.13 11.64
C LEU A 35 -30.08 -2.18 11.03
N PRO A 36 -31.35 -2.22 11.49
CA PRO A 36 -32.29 -3.28 11.12
C PRO A 36 -32.61 -3.32 9.62
N PHE A 37 -32.55 -2.16 8.93
CA PHE A 37 -32.81 -2.06 7.50
C PHE A 37 -31.72 -2.76 6.66
N GLN A 38 -30.44 -2.54 6.98
CA GLN A 38 -29.35 -3.22 6.30
C GLN A 38 -29.36 -4.71 6.65
N LYS A 39 -29.46 -5.04 7.94
CA LYS A 39 -29.46 -6.43 8.41
C LYS A 39 -30.52 -7.29 7.72
N ARG A 40 -31.76 -6.79 7.57
CA ARG A 40 -32.83 -7.51 6.86
C ARG A 40 -32.48 -7.78 5.40
N ARG A 41 -31.99 -6.77 4.68
CA ARG A 41 -31.63 -6.90 3.26
C ARG A 41 -30.49 -7.90 3.02
N TYR A 42 -29.52 -7.97 3.92
CA TYR A 42 -28.42 -8.94 3.83
C TYR A 42 -28.84 -10.36 4.24
N GLN A 43 -29.77 -10.49 5.19
CA GLN A 43 -30.38 -11.77 5.55
C GLN A 43 -31.24 -12.34 4.41
N GLU A 44 -31.98 -11.49 3.69
CA GLU A 44 -32.73 -11.87 2.49
C GLU A 44 -31.84 -12.39 1.36
N LEU A 45 -30.61 -11.88 1.26
CA LEU A 45 -29.62 -12.30 0.28
C LEU A 45 -28.81 -13.54 0.74
N GLY A 46 -28.91 -13.95 2.01
CA GLY A 46 -28.13 -15.05 2.57
C GLY A 46 -26.64 -14.78 2.70
N ILE A 47 -26.23 -13.51 2.80
CA ILE A 47 -24.83 -13.09 2.76
C ILE A 47 -24.38 -12.56 4.12
N ASP A 48 -23.20 -13.01 4.59
CA ASP A 48 -22.52 -12.37 5.71
C ASP A 48 -21.72 -11.15 5.22
N ILE A 49 -22.08 -9.97 5.76
CA ILE A 49 -21.51 -8.66 5.42
C ILE A 49 -20.03 -8.62 5.78
N TYR A 50 -19.66 -9.17 6.94
CA TYR A 50 -18.30 -9.11 7.46
C TYR A 50 -17.35 -9.98 6.61
N ASP A 51 -17.81 -11.16 6.19
CA ASP A 51 -17.06 -12.01 5.28
C ASP A 51 -16.89 -11.37 3.90
N GLN A 52 -17.92 -10.69 3.38
CA GLN A 52 -17.79 -9.97 2.11
C GLN A 52 -16.78 -8.83 2.18
N ILE A 53 -16.85 -8.02 3.23
CA ILE A 53 -15.90 -6.91 3.43
C ILE A 53 -14.48 -7.48 3.55
N ASN A 54 -14.28 -8.48 4.40
CA ASN A 54 -12.97 -9.11 4.57
C ASN A 54 -12.44 -9.74 3.30
N ARG A 55 -13.30 -10.29 2.44
CA ARG A 55 -12.93 -10.81 1.13
C ARG A 55 -12.52 -9.71 0.15
N ILE A 56 -13.25 -8.60 0.11
CA ILE A 56 -12.91 -7.43 -0.72
C ILE A 56 -11.58 -6.81 -0.27
N TRP A 57 -11.31 -6.76 1.03
CA TRP A 57 -10.05 -6.23 1.54
C TRP A 57 -8.88 -7.22 1.41
N GLY A 58 -9.15 -8.52 1.55
CA GLY A 58 -8.15 -9.57 1.56
C GLY A 58 -7.71 -10.07 0.19
N ASP A 59 -8.52 -9.85 -0.87
CA ASP A 59 -8.19 -10.32 -2.21
C ASP A 59 -6.83 -9.78 -2.69
N LYS A 60 -5.93 -10.68 -3.07
CA LYS A 60 -4.56 -10.36 -3.46
C LYS A 60 -4.46 -9.84 -4.89
N GLN A 61 -5.48 -10.07 -5.72
CA GLN A 61 -5.45 -9.69 -7.13
C GLN A 61 -6.13 -8.33 -7.36
N SER A 62 -7.28 -8.10 -6.73
CA SER A 62 -8.08 -6.89 -6.91
C SER A 62 -8.51 -6.21 -5.60
N GLY A 63 -8.14 -6.77 -4.44
CA GLY A 63 -8.65 -6.29 -3.16
C GLY A 63 -8.15 -4.91 -2.76
N LEU A 64 -8.91 -4.23 -1.90
CA LEU A 64 -8.61 -2.84 -1.52
C LEU A 64 -7.23 -2.69 -0.86
N SER A 65 -6.78 -3.69 -0.09
CA SER A 65 -5.46 -3.65 0.54
C SER A 65 -4.32 -3.65 -0.48
N ILE A 66 -4.47 -4.34 -1.63
CA ILE A 66 -3.41 -4.39 -2.66
C ILE A 66 -3.30 -3.05 -3.40
N GLN A 67 -4.45 -2.43 -3.68
CA GLN A 67 -4.55 -1.14 -4.32
C GLN A 67 -4.01 -0.04 -3.40
N ALA A 68 -4.41 -0.05 -2.13
CA ALA A 68 -3.90 0.88 -1.12
C ALA A 68 -2.39 0.72 -0.90
N ALA A 69 -1.88 -0.51 -0.84
CA ALA A 69 -0.43 -0.76 -0.73
C ALA A 69 0.33 -0.27 -1.96
N GLY A 70 -0.25 -0.45 -3.15
CA GLY A 70 0.31 0.05 -4.39
C GLY A 70 0.34 1.57 -4.45
N GLY A 71 -0.76 2.22 -4.08
CA GLY A 71 -0.86 3.67 -3.99
C GLY A 71 0.13 4.26 -2.98
N PHE A 72 0.28 3.62 -1.81
CA PHE A 72 1.25 4.03 -0.81
C PHE A 72 2.70 3.91 -1.33
N LEU A 73 3.02 2.81 -2.00
CA LEU A 73 4.33 2.63 -2.64
C LEU A 73 4.61 3.71 -3.70
N CYS A 74 3.64 3.97 -4.58
CA CYS A 74 3.73 5.05 -5.57
C CYS A 74 3.92 6.42 -4.91
N GLY A 75 3.22 6.69 -3.81
CA GLY A 75 3.31 7.93 -3.04
C GLY A 75 4.70 8.14 -2.42
N VAL A 76 5.23 7.12 -1.75
CA VAL A 76 6.58 7.17 -1.16
C VAL A 76 7.64 7.37 -2.24
N LEU A 77 7.52 6.66 -3.37
CA LEU A 77 8.46 6.83 -4.48
C LEU A 77 8.33 8.19 -5.16
N GLY A 78 7.11 8.73 -5.27
CA GLY A 78 6.86 10.08 -5.75
C GLY A 78 7.51 11.14 -4.85
N LEU A 79 7.38 10.97 -3.53
CA LEU A 79 8.06 11.84 -2.55
C LEU A 79 9.58 11.80 -2.72
N PHE A 80 10.15 10.61 -2.95
CA PHE A 80 11.58 10.46 -3.22
C PHE A 80 12.01 11.22 -4.48
N PHE A 81 11.32 11.05 -5.61
CA PHE A 81 11.64 11.79 -6.84
C PHE A 81 11.45 13.30 -6.69
N PHE A 82 10.42 13.72 -5.95
CA PHE A 82 10.19 15.13 -5.66
C PHE A 82 11.30 15.73 -4.79
N SER A 83 11.80 14.97 -3.82
CA SER A 83 12.95 15.36 -2.99
C SER A 83 14.21 15.57 -3.84
N LEU A 84 14.43 14.75 -4.87
CA LEU A 84 15.53 14.95 -5.82
C LEU A 84 15.40 16.26 -6.59
N LEU A 85 14.20 16.66 -7.01
CA LEU A 85 14.00 17.95 -7.68
C LEU A 85 14.36 19.12 -6.78
N MET A 86 14.00 19.06 -5.49
CA MET A 86 14.40 20.07 -4.51
C MET A 86 15.91 20.12 -4.34
N LEU A 87 16.57 18.96 -4.23
CA LEU A 87 18.02 18.86 -4.08
C LEU A 87 18.76 19.56 -5.23
N PHE A 88 18.26 19.42 -6.46
CA PHE A 88 18.84 20.09 -7.64
C PHE A 88 18.37 21.53 -7.84
N ARG A 89 17.60 22.09 -6.89
CA ARG A 89 17.02 23.46 -6.95
C ARG A 89 16.31 23.75 -8.27
N VAL A 90 15.63 22.74 -8.83
CA VAL A 90 14.86 22.90 -10.07
C VAL A 90 13.69 23.83 -9.79
N GLN A 91 13.46 24.82 -10.67
CA GLN A 91 12.31 25.70 -10.54
C GLN A 91 11.00 24.89 -10.63
N VAL A 92 10.21 24.96 -9.57
CA VAL A 92 8.99 24.16 -9.44
C VAL A 92 7.85 24.86 -10.20
N SER A 93 7.67 24.49 -11.46
CA SER A 93 6.46 24.81 -12.23
C SER A 93 5.42 23.70 -12.10
N ILE A 94 4.16 23.98 -12.41
CA ILE A 94 3.07 22.98 -12.43
C ILE A 94 3.45 21.75 -13.28
N PHE A 95 4.10 21.96 -14.43
CA PHE A 95 4.53 20.85 -15.31
C PHE A 95 5.64 20.00 -14.69
N VAL A 96 6.56 20.63 -13.95
CA VAL A 96 7.65 19.93 -13.25
C VAL A 96 7.12 19.13 -12.05
N MET A 97 6.03 19.58 -11.40
CA MET A 97 5.39 18.83 -10.30
C MET A 97 4.77 17.50 -10.75
N PHE A 98 4.30 17.38 -12.00
CA PHE A 98 3.77 16.12 -12.51
C PHE A 98 4.87 15.09 -12.83
N GLY A 99 6.11 15.54 -13.06
CA GLY A 99 7.24 14.66 -13.39
C GLY A 99 7.46 13.53 -12.37
N PRO A 100 7.63 13.84 -11.06
CA PRO A 100 7.78 12.84 -10.00
C PRO A 100 6.62 11.85 -9.90
N VAL A 101 5.39 12.32 -10.13
CA VAL A 101 4.18 11.49 -10.09
C VAL A 101 4.17 10.51 -11.26
N ILE A 102 4.44 10.98 -12.47
CA ILE A 102 4.52 10.12 -13.67
C ILE A 102 5.68 9.12 -13.50
N ALA A 103 6.85 9.59 -13.07
CA ALA A 103 8.02 8.74 -12.84
C ALA A 103 7.74 7.65 -11.80
N SER A 104 7.06 7.97 -10.70
CA SER A 104 6.74 7.00 -9.65
C SER A 104 5.73 5.96 -10.12
N ILE A 105 4.69 6.38 -10.86
CA ILE A 105 3.71 5.48 -11.46
C ILE A 105 4.37 4.55 -12.46
N THR A 106 5.19 5.08 -13.38
CA THR A 106 5.91 4.29 -14.38
C THR A 106 6.85 3.29 -13.72
N ALA A 107 7.62 3.72 -12.71
CA ALA A 107 8.52 2.82 -11.98
C ALA A 107 7.76 1.72 -11.25
N CYS A 108 6.67 2.04 -10.55
CA CYS A 108 5.85 1.04 -9.86
C CYS A 108 5.18 0.09 -10.84
N TYR A 109 4.70 0.58 -11.99
CA TYR A 109 4.15 -0.25 -13.05
C TYR A 109 5.21 -1.25 -13.55
N LEU A 110 6.40 -0.78 -13.93
CA LEU A 110 7.44 -1.64 -14.50
C LEU A 110 8.00 -2.66 -13.49
N LEU A 111 8.16 -2.27 -12.23
CA LEU A 111 8.83 -3.07 -11.21
C LEU A 111 7.88 -3.97 -10.39
N VAL A 112 6.59 -3.65 -10.32
CA VAL A 112 5.65 -4.38 -9.43
C VAL A 112 4.44 -4.88 -10.22
N PHE A 113 3.74 -4.00 -10.94
CA PHE A 113 2.42 -4.33 -11.49
C PHE A 113 2.45 -4.99 -12.88
N ARG A 114 3.52 -4.82 -13.65
CA ARG A 114 3.62 -5.29 -15.03
C ARG A 114 3.35 -6.80 -15.12
N GLY A 115 2.23 -7.17 -15.76
CA GLY A 115 1.83 -8.57 -15.93
C GLY A 115 1.51 -9.29 -14.62
N ASN A 116 1.13 -8.57 -13.56
CA ASN A 116 0.81 -9.13 -12.24
C ASN A 116 1.93 -9.98 -11.61
N LYS A 117 3.20 -9.69 -11.96
CA LYS A 117 4.38 -10.42 -11.44
C LYS A 117 4.46 -10.44 -9.92
N TYR A 118 3.96 -9.40 -9.26
CA TYR A 118 3.90 -9.32 -7.79
C TYR A 118 3.19 -10.52 -7.15
N LEU A 119 2.21 -11.13 -7.81
CA LEU A 119 1.52 -12.33 -7.29
C LEU A 119 2.48 -13.51 -7.09
N ALA A 120 3.41 -13.73 -8.02
CA ALA A 120 4.42 -14.78 -7.89
C ALA A 120 5.38 -14.51 -6.73
N HIS A 121 5.76 -13.24 -6.53
CA HIS A 121 6.57 -12.83 -5.38
C HIS A 121 5.82 -12.99 -4.06
N PHE A 122 4.54 -12.64 -4.01
CA PHE A 122 3.70 -12.78 -2.82
C PHE A 122 3.61 -14.25 -2.41
N ALA A 123 3.35 -15.16 -3.36
CA ALA A 123 3.30 -16.59 -3.08
C ALA A 123 4.63 -17.14 -2.50
N LYS A 124 5.77 -16.59 -2.93
CA LYS A 124 7.09 -16.94 -2.38
C LYS A 124 7.29 -16.36 -0.97
N LEU A 125 6.93 -15.10 -0.76
CA LEU A 125 7.10 -14.38 0.50
C LEU A 125 6.18 -14.87 1.62
N GLU A 126 5.02 -15.44 1.28
CA GLU A 126 4.12 -16.07 2.24
C GLU A 126 4.74 -17.32 2.89
N LYS A 127 5.55 -18.07 2.13
CA LYS A 127 6.24 -19.29 2.58
C LYS A 127 7.51 -19.00 3.41
N CYS A 128 7.93 -17.74 3.51
CA CYS A 128 9.13 -17.36 4.25
C CYS A 128 8.98 -17.55 5.77
N THR A 129 10.11 -17.77 6.45
CA THR A 129 10.16 -17.98 7.90
C THR A 129 9.79 -16.69 8.67
N LYS A 130 9.49 -16.84 9.97
CA LYS A 130 9.22 -15.70 10.86
C LYS A 130 10.40 -14.71 10.93
N ASN A 131 11.64 -15.20 10.81
CA ASN A 131 12.83 -14.37 10.90
C ASN A 131 13.01 -13.50 9.65
N ASP A 132 12.89 -14.10 8.46
CA ASP A 132 12.94 -13.39 7.18
C ASP A 132 11.87 -12.29 7.11
N ARG A 133 10.67 -12.63 7.59
CA ARG A 133 9.54 -11.71 7.67
C ARG A 133 9.84 -10.50 8.57
N ARG A 134 10.52 -10.69 9.70
CA ARG A 134 10.94 -9.56 10.58
C ARG A 134 11.99 -8.70 9.89
N LYS A 135 12.94 -9.31 9.19
CA LYS A 135 13.95 -8.60 8.40
C LYS A 135 13.31 -7.74 7.31
N TYR A 136 12.39 -8.28 6.53
CA TYR A 136 11.68 -7.55 5.48
C TYR A 136 10.81 -6.41 6.02
N ASN A 137 10.15 -6.64 7.15
CA ASN A 137 9.39 -5.58 7.82
C ASN A 137 10.31 -4.43 8.26
N CYS A 138 11.43 -4.74 8.91
CA CYS A 138 12.39 -3.73 9.36
C CYS A 138 12.96 -2.93 8.18
N LEU A 139 13.34 -3.64 7.11
CA LEU A 139 13.85 -3.03 5.88
C LEU A 139 12.81 -2.13 5.19
N THR A 140 11.55 -2.55 5.14
CA THR A 140 10.45 -1.75 4.57
C THR A 140 10.22 -0.48 5.37
N VAL A 141 10.03 -0.60 6.70
CA VAL A 141 9.79 0.55 7.58
C VAL A 141 10.98 1.51 7.58
N GLY A 142 12.20 0.97 7.67
CA GLY A 142 13.42 1.76 7.62
C GLY A 142 13.56 2.53 6.30
N SER A 143 13.23 1.90 5.17
CA SER A 143 13.29 2.57 3.86
C SER A 143 12.29 3.71 3.71
N ILE A 144 11.06 3.52 4.19
CA ILE A 144 10.02 4.55 4.19
C ILE A 144 10.45 5.71 5.08
N PHE A 145 10.95 5.41 6.29
CA PHE A 145 11.43 6.42 7.23
C PHE A 145 12.62 7.22 6.66
N LEU A 146 13.54 6.55 5.98
CA LEU A 146 14.67 7.20 5.32
C LEU A 146 14.22 8.15 4.20
N VAL A 147 13.21 7.79 3.41
CA VAL A 147 12.62 8.68 2.41
C VAL A 147 12.00 9.92 3.05
N PHE A 148 11.31 9.77 4.18
CA PHE A 148 10.75 10.91 4.92
C PHE A 148 11.84 11.83 5.50
N ILE A 149 12.90 11.26 6.08
CA ILE A 149 14.06 12.05 6.56
C ILE A 149 14.71 12.79 5.39
N PHE A 150 14.92 12.11 4.27
CA PHE A 150 15.54 12.69 3.08
C PHE A 150 14.70 13.86 2.54
N PHE A 151 13.39 13.67 2.42
CA PHE A 151 12.47 14.74 2.05
C PHE A 151 12.56 15.94 3.01
N TYR A 152 12.52 15.68 4.32
CA TYR A 152 12.63 16.74 5.32
C TYR A 152 13.97 17.49 5.23
N ALA A 153 15.08 16.77 5.03
CA ALA A 153 16.39 17.38 4.85
C ALA A 153 16.43 18.28 3.61
N CYS A 154 15.89 17.83 2.48
CA CYS A 154 15.79 18.63 1.26
C CYS A 154 14.84 19.83 1.39
N LEU A 155 13.86 19.78 2.30
CA LEU A 155 12.96 20.91 2.57
C LEU A 155 13.67 22.02 3.38
N VAL A 156 14.65 21.66 4.21
CA VAL A 156 15.36 22.59 5.10
C VAL A 156 16.57 23.26 4.41
N ILE A 157 17.11 22.67 3.34
CA ILE A 157 18.30 23.12 2.57
C ILE A 157 17.91 23.99 1.37
#